data_AF-A0AA92UA63-F1
#
_entry.id   AF-A0AA92UA63-F1
#
_cell.length_a   1.000
_cell.length_b   1.000
_cell.length_c   1.000
_cell.angle_alpha   90.00
_cell.angle_beta   90.00
_cell.angle_gamma   90.00
#
_symmetry.space_group_name_H-M   'P 1'
#
loop_
_entity.id
_entity.type
_entity.pdbx_description
1 polymer ?
#
loop_
_entity_poly.entity_id
_entity_poly.type
_entity_poly.pdbx_seq_one_letter_code
_entity_poly.pdbx_strand_id
1 'polypeptide(L)'
;MKKKKNIREKDLLKFMAELEDEARFKMAIAKTCGVSPTMIRKEAGGQDTIDKRADKMTLIPEYIFAIDRAIKTILMEKDEDDAFEGKIWVHEENVHHKTRFQYYCDEVYIWEQNKGSVYWREHNRAWSYWRYSLPYWYITHKLKEILEDSNS
;
A
#
# COMPACT_ATOMS: atom_id res chain seq x y z
N MET A 1 26.23 -22.43 -6.55
CA MET A 1 24.78 -22.31 -6.24
C MET A 1 24.46 -21.54 -4.96
N LYS A 2 25.09 -21.82 -3.80
CA LYS A 2 24.83 -21.09 -2.53
C LYS A 2 24.90 -19.56 -2.61
N LYS A 3 25.93 -18.99 -3.25
CA LYS A 3 26.10 -17.53 -3.39
C LYS A 3 24.94 -16.84 -4.13
N LYS A 4 24.42 -17.47 -5.19
CA LYS A 4 23.25 -16.95 -5.95
C LYS A 4 21.96 -17.02 -5.13
N LYS A 5 21.79 -18.03 -4.27
CA LYS A 5 20.64 -18.17 -3.37
C LYS A 5 20.64 -17.06 -2.30
N ASN A 6 21.78 -16.82 -1.66
CA ASN A 6 21.91 -15.78 -0.63
C ASN A 6 21.69 -14.36 -1.18
N ILE A 7 22.10 -14.10 -2.43
CA ILE A 7 21.83 -12.80 -3.08
C ILE A 7 20.33 -12.60 -3.28
N ARG A 8 19.61 -13.60 -3.81
CA ARG A 8 18.15 -13.50 -4.00
C ARG A 8 17.37 -13.30 -2.71
N GLU A 9 17.78 -13.96 -1.64
CA GLU A 9 17.16 -13.81 -0.32
C GLU A 9 17.35 -12.39 0.22
N LYS A 10 18.56 -11.83 0.08
CA LYS A 10 18.84 -10.44 0.46
C LYS A 10 18.01 -9.45 -0.36
N ASP A 11 17.89 -9.67 -1.67
CA ASP A 11 17.11 -8.81 -2.56
C ASP A 11 15.61 -8.87 -2.26
N LEU A 12 15.10 -10.05 -1.87
CA LEU A 12 13.71 -10.22 -1.43
C LEU A 12 13.45 -9.49 -0.11
N LEU A 13 14.32 -9.67 0.89
CA LEU A 13 14.19 -8.99 2.18
C LEU A 13 14.24 -7.47 2.04
N LYS A 14 15.12 -6.96 1.16
CA LYS A 14 15.17 -5.54 0.82
C LYS A 14 13.83 -5.08 0.23
N PHE A 15 13.29 -5.80 -0.75
CA PHE A 15 12.02 -5.46 -1.37
C PHE A 15 10.85 -5.47 -0.38
N MET A 16 10.78 -6.47 0.51
CA MET A 16 9.76 -6.55 1.56
C MET A 16 9.84 -5.36 2.53
N ALA A 17 11.05 -4.94 2.90
CA ALA A 17 11.25 -3.77 3.74
C ALA A 17 10.80 -2.46 3.04
N GLU A 18 11.01 -2.34 1.73
CA GLU A 18 10.53 -1.19 0.95
C GLU A 18 8.99 -1.14 0.89
N LEU A 19 8.32 -2.28 0.73
CA LEU A 19 6.85 -2.35 0.78
C LEU A 19 6.32 -1.99 2.15
N GLU A 20 6.99 -2.44 3.21
CA GLU A 20 6.62 -2.11 4.58
C GLU A 20 6.78 -0.61 4.87
N ASP A 21 7.88 0.00 4.43
CA ASP A 21 8.13 1.45 4.55
C ASP A 21 7.03 2.27 3.88
N GLU A 22 6.67 1.92 2.63
CA GLU A 22 5.58 2.59 1.90
C GLU A 22 4.26 2.48 2.65
N ALA A 23 3.93 1.29 3.14
CA ALA A 23 2.68 1.04 3.81
C ALA A 23 2.58 1.77 5.15
N ARG A 24 3.68 1.76 5.94
CA ARG A 24 3.76 2.48 7.21
C ARG A 24 3.68 3.98 7.02
N PHE A 25 4.34 4.52 5.99
CA PHE A 25 4.26 5.94 5.66
C PHE A 25 2.81 6.36 5.35
N LYS A 26 2.15 5.66 4.42
CA LYS A 26 0.75 5.93 4.05
C LYS A 26 -0.19 5.81 5.25
N MET A 27 0.00 4.82 6.11
CA MET A 27 -0.78 4.67 7.34
C MET A 27 -0.57 5.80 8.35
N ALA A 28 0.66 6.32 8.47
CA ALA A 28 0.96 7.43 9.36
C ALA A 28 0.23 8.71 8.92
N ILE A 29 0.27 9.04 7.63
CA ILE A 29 -0.46 10.20 7.08
C ILE A 29 -1.98 9.99 7.21
N ALA A 30 -2.48 8.80 6.88
CA ALA A 30 -3.89 8.47 7.05
C ALA A 30 -4.38 8.67 8.49
N LYS A 31 -3.55 8.31 9.48
CA LYS A 31 -3.85 8.54 10.90
C LYS A 31 -3.94 10.04 11.23
N THR A 32 -3.04 10.86 10.70
CA THR A 32 -3.12 12.33 10.81
C THR A 32 -4.42 12.87 10.24
N CYS A 33 -4.89 12.30 9.13
CA CYS A 33 -6.18 12.60 8.51
C CYS A 33 -7.38 11.93 9.22
N GLY A 34 -7.22 11.37 10.42
CA GLY A 34 -8.33 10.79 11.18
C GLY A 34 -8.86 9.46 10.63
N VAL A 35 -8.07 8.74 9.82
CA VAL A 35 -8.40 7.41 9.30
C VAL A 35 -7.68 6.35 10.14
N SER A 36 -8.44 5.42 10.73
CA SER A 36 -7.87 4.37 11.58
C SER A 36 -7.48 3.13 10.77
N PRO A 37 -6.51 2.32 11.25
CA PRO A 37 -6.20 1.03 10.65
C PRO A 37 -7.41 0.11 10.47
N THR A 38 -8.39 0.21 11.37
CA THR A 38 -9.61 -0.61 11.31
C THR A 38 -10.54 -0.18 10.18
N MET A 39 -10.66 1.13 9.92
CA MET A 39 -11.43 1.63 8.77
C MET A 39 -10.80 1.14 7.46
N ILE A 40 -9.48 1.30 7.34
CA ILE A 40 -8.71 0.87 6.16
C ILE A 40 -8.90 -0.63 5.90
N ARG A 41 -8.82 -1.47 6.94
CA ARG A 41 -9.02 -2.92 6.79
C ARG A 41 -10.42 -3.26 6.32
N LYS A 42 -11.45 -2.59 6.85
CA LYS A 42 -12.85 -2.80 6.46
C LYS A 42 -13.03 -2.45 4.98
N GLU A 43 -12.47 -1.33 4.55
CA GLU A 43 -12.60 -0.83 3.18
C GLU A 43 -11.75 -1.63 2.18
N ALA A 44 -10.52 -1.99 2.53
CA ALA A 44 -9.63 -2.79 1.69
C ALA A 44 -9.98 -4.30 1.65
N GLY A 45 -11.00 -4.75 2.41
CA GLY A 45 -11.38 -6.16 2.49
C GLY A 45 -10.33 -7.07 3.15
N GLY A 46 -9.44 -6.52 3.96
CA GLY A 46 -8.29 -7.23 4.53
C GLY A 46 -8.55 -7.77 5.94
N GLN A 47 -8.26 -9.06 6.18
CA GLN A 47 -8.33 -9.68 7.52
C GLN A 47 -7.08 -9.41 8.39
N ASP A 48 -5.89 -9.41 7.78
CA ASP A 48 -4.62 -9.26 8.48
C ASP A 48 -4.12 -7.80 8.49
N THR A 49 -3.39 -7.43 9.56
CA THR A 49 -2.68 -6.15 9.68
C THR A 49 -1.39 -6.16 8.86
N ILE A 50 -0.78 -4.97 8.67
CA ILE A 50 0.54 -4.85 8.04
C ILE A 50 1.57 -5.67 8.80
N ASP A 51 1.62 -5.56 10.13
CA ASP A 51 2.58 -6.32 10.94
C ASP A 51 2.43 -7.83 10.73
N LYS A 52 1.20 -8.36 10.76
CA LYS A 52 0.95 -9.78 10.48
C LYS A 52 1.39 -10.19 9.08
N ARG A 53 1.25 -9.31 8.08
CA ARG A 53 1.67 -9.59 6.71
C ARG A 53 3.18 -9.50 6.54
N ALA A 54 3.84 -8.57 7.21
CA ALA A 54 5.29 -8.45 7.26
C ALA A 54 5.90 -9.70 7.93
N ASP A 55 5.39 -10.08 9.10
CA ASP A 55 5.82 -11.27 9.86
C ASP A 55 5.69 -12.57 9.03
N LYS A 56 4.59 -12.71 8.30
CA LYS A 56 4.32 -13.87 7.43
C LYS A 56 5.03 -13.77 6.06
N MET A 57 5.72 -12.69 5.76
CA MET A 57 6.27 -12.38 4.43
C MET A 57 5.22 -12.45 3.30
N THR A 58 4.00 -12.00 3.58
CA THR A 58 2.85 -11.97 2.64
C THR A 58 2.40 -10.56 2.28
N LEU A 59 3.19 -9.55 2.64
CA LEU A 59 2.98 -8.18 2.18
C LEU A 59 3.32 -8.11 0.69
N ILE A 60 2.30 -7.89 -0.14
CA ILE A 60 2.45 -7.78 -1.60
C ILE A 60 2.06 -6.39 -2.07
N PRO A 61 2.58 -5.94 -3.21
CA PRO A 61 2.30 -4.60 -3.73
C PRO A 61 0.81 -4.34 -4.00
N GLU A 62 0.06 -5.35 -4.43
CA GLU A 62 -1.39 -5.26 -4.65
C GLU A 62 -2.15 -4.89 -3.37
N TYR A 63 -1.64 -5.35 -2.22
CA TYR A 63 -2.19 -4.99 -0.92
C TYR A 63 -1.85 -3.54 -0.55
N ILE A 64 -0.65 -3.06 -0.88
CA ILE A 64 -0.28 -1.64 -0.69
C ILE A 64 -1.19 -0.73 -1.54
N PHE A 65 -1.43 -1.12 -2.79
CA PHE A 65 -2.36 -0.43 -3.67
C PHE A 65 -3.79 -0.43 -3.13
N ALA A 66 -4.27 -1.56 -2.60
CA ALA A 66 -5.59 -1.65 -1.99
C ALA A 66 -5.73 -0.75 -0.75
N ILE A 67 -4.68 -0.68 0.10
CA ILE A 67 -4.64 0.23 1.25
C ILE A 67 -4.71 1.68 0.80
N ASP A 68 -3.88 2.08 -0.18
CA ASP A 68 -3.86 3.47 -0.67
C ASP A 68 -5.22 3.88 -1.23
N ARG A 69 -5.86 3.00 -2.00
CA ARG A 69 -7.20 3.23 -2.53
C ARG A 69 -8.25 3.33 -1.43
N ALA A 70 -8.20 2.44 -0.43
CA ALA A 70 -9.10 2.46 0.71
C ALA A 70 -8.97 3.75 1.53
N ILE A 71 -7.75 4.21 1.80
CA ILE A 71 -7.50 5.48 2.49
C ILE A 71 -8.15 6.61 1.70
N LYS A 72 -7.87 6.70 0.38
CA LYS A 72 -8.43 7.73 -0.49
C LYS A 72 -9.96 7.73 -0.46
N THR A 73 -10.61 6.57 -0.55
CA THR A 73 -12.08 6.45 -0.46
C THR A 73 -12.61 7.03 0.85
N ILE A 74 -12.08 6.56 1.99
CA ILE A 74 -12.53 7.02 3.32
C ILE A 74 -12.32 8.53 3.48
N LEU A 75 -11.24 9.08 2.93
CA LEU A 75 -10.95 10.51 3.01
C LEU A 75 -11.93 11.34 2.18
N MET A 76 -12.30 10.87 0.98
CA MET A 76 -13.32 11.53 0.17
C MET A 76 -14.67 11.55 0.90
N GLU A 77 -15.10 10.43 1.48
CA GLU A 77 -16.33 10.36 2.29
C GLU A 77 -16.29 11.34 3.49
N LYS A 78 -15.16 11.41 4.20
CA LYS A 78 -14.99 12.35 5.31
C LYS A 78 -15.04 13.81 4.88
N ASP A 79 -14.48 14.13 3.73
CA ASP A 79 -14.51 15.48 3.19
C ASP A 79 -15.93 15.86 2.73
N GLU A 80 -16.71 14.90 2.20
CA GLU A 80 -18.14 15.08 1.91
C GLU A 80 -18.97 15.31 3.18
N ASP A 81 -18.74 14.53 4.24
CA ASP A 81 -19.39 14.70 5.54
C ASP A 81 -19.09 16.08 6.15
N ASP A 82 -17.82 16.50 6.15
CA ASP A 82 -17.41 17.82 6.65
C ASP A 82 -18.07 18.95 5.86
N ALA A 83 -18.12 18.83 4.52
CA ALA A 83 -18.78 19.82 3.67
C ALA A 83 -20.28 19.90 3.96
N PHE A 84 -20.94 18.76 4.16
CA PHE A 84 -22.36 18.70 4.53
C PHE A 84 -22.62 19.33 5.91
N GLU A 85 -21.73 19.10 6.88
CA GLU A 85 -21.84 19.64 8.24
C GLU A 85 -21.31 21.08 8.37
N GLY A 86 -20.79 21.69 7.30
CA GLY A 86 -20.17 23.01 7.32
C GLY A 86 -18.89 23.08 8.16
N LYS A 87 -18.21 21.95 8.35
CA LYS A 87 -16.96 21.83 9.09
C LYS A 87 -15.76 21.98 8.17
N ILE A 88 -14.69 22.53 8.72
CA ILE A 88 -13.38 22.57 8.07
C ILE A 88 -12.45 21.71 8.91
N TRP A 89 -11.78 20.76 8.27
CA TRP A 89 -10.70 20.03 8.93
C TRP A 89 -9.52 20.95 9.21
N VAL A 90 -9.11 20.99 10.48
CA VAL A 90 -7.98 21.81 10.93
C VAL A 90 -6.87 20.89 11.44
N HIS A 91 -5.67 21.06 10.91
CA HIS A 91 -4.45 20.40 11.36
C HIS A 91 -3.30 21.43 11.32
N GLU A 92 -2.40 21.38 12.30
CA GLU A 92 -1.36 22.40 12.50
C GLU A 92 -0.46 22.56 11.27
N GLU A 93 -0.14 21.47 10.59
CA GLU A 93 0.70 21.45 9.38
C GLU A 93 -0.10 21.77 8.09
N ASN A 94 -1.43 21.86 8.17
CA ASN A 94 -2.31 22.15 7.04
C ASN A 94 -2.62 23.66 6.92
N VAL A 95 -1.57 24.46 6.68
CA VAL A 95 -1.64 25.94 6.54
C VAL A 95 -2.43 26.43 5.32
N HIS A 96 -2.77 25.55 4.38
CA HIS A 96 -3.45 25.91 3.13
C HIS A 96 -4.95 25.59 3.12
N HIS A 97 -5.53 25.21 4.27
CA HIS A 97 -6.94 24.81 4.38
C HIS A 97 -7.34 23.71 3.38
N LYS A 98 -6.40 22.78 3.13
CA LYS A 98 -6.65 21.62 2.25
C LYS A 98 -7.68 20.70 2.89
N THR A 99 -8.44 19.99 2.08
CA THR A 99 -9.25 18.88 2.60
C THR A 99 -8.35 17.74 3.08
N ARG A 100 -8.89 16.76 3.83
CA ARG A 100 -8.07 15.64 4.32
C ARG A 100 -7.53 14.81 3.16
N PHE A 101 -8.33 14.61 2.12
CA PHE A 101 -7.94 13.92 0.90
C PHE A 101 -6.77 14.62 0.20
N GLN A 102 -6.87 15.95 0.03
CA GLN A 102 -5.82 16.75 -0.61
C GLN A 102 -4.52 16.69 0.20
N TYR A 103 -4.59 16.87 1.52
CA TYR A 103 -3.44 16.75 2.40
C TYR A 103 -2.74 15.40 2.28
N TYR A 104 -3.51 14.30 2.33
CA TYR A 104 -2.96 12.96 2.15
C TYR A 104 -2.25 12.78 0.81
N CYS A 105 -2.85 13.25 -0.29
CA CYS A 105 -2.26 13.12 -1.61
C CYS A 105 -0.96 13.91 -1.74
N ASP A 106 -0.91 15.11 -1.17
CA ASP A 106 0.28 15.96 -1.21
C ASP A 106 1.42 15.37 -0.38
N GLU A 107 1.15 14.90 0.85
CA GLU A 107 2.17 14.29 1.71
C GLU A 107 2.75 13.01 1.10
N VAL A 108 1.89 12.16 0.53
CA VAL A 108 2.32 10.96 -0.20
C VAL A 108 3.15 11.35 -1.43
N TYR A 109 2.70 12.33 -2.21
CA TYR A 109 3.44 12.80 -3.38
C TYR A 109 4.81 13.37 -3.02
N ILE A 110 4.91 14.20 -1.97
CA ILE A 110 6.17 14.77 -1.47
C ILE A 110 7.13 13.65 -1.05
N TRP A 111 6.63 12.64 -0.32
CA TRP A 111 7.42 11.48 0.05
C TRP A 111 7.92 10.69 -1.17
N GLU A 112 7.07 10.47 -2.17
CA GLU A 112 7.46 9.83 -3.43
C GLU A 112 8.54 10.65 -4.16
N GLN A 113 8.40 11.98 -4.24
CA GLN A 113 9.41 12.85 -4.83
C GLN A 113 10.75 12.75 -4.08
N ASN A 114 10.72 12.74 -2.75
CA ASN A 114 11.93 12.67 -1.91
C ASN A 114 12.70 11.36 -2.09
N LYS A 115 12.03 10.25 -2.40
CA LYS A 115 12.71 8.98 -2.74
C LYS A 115 13.43 9.04 -4.09
N GLY A 116 12.92 9.85 -5.02
CA GLY A 116 13.54 10.11 -6.31
C GLY A 116 13.29 9.04 -7.38
N SER A 117 13.42 9.44 -8.65
CA SER A 117 13.05 8.59 -9.79
C SER A 117 13.92 7.34 -9.96
N VAL A 118 15.17 7.36 -9.50
CA VAL A 118 16.07 6.19 -9.54
C VAL A 118 15.55 5.10 -8.61
N TYR A 119 15.20 5.46 -7.37
CA TYR A 119 14.59 4.54 -6.41
C TYR A 119 13.34 3.88 -6.99
N TRP A 120 12.39 4.68 -7.49
CA TRP A 120 11.14 4.17 -8.04
C TRP A 120 11.34 3.26 -9.25
N ARG A 121 12.35 3.54 -10.09
CA ARG A 121 12.68 2.66 -11.22
C ARG A 121 13.16 1.30 -10.74
N GLU A 122 14.00 1.25 -9.72
CA GLU A 122 14.46 -0.01 -9.13
C GLU A 122 13.34 -0.74 -8.41
N HIS A 123 12.54 -0.01 -7.62
CA HIS A 123 11.38 -0.56 -6.92
C HIS A 123 10.36 -1.17 -7.88
N ASN A 124 10.04 -0.50 -8.99
CA ASN A 124 9.12 -1.01 -10.01
C ASN A 124 9.67 -2.26 -10.72
N ARG A 125 10.98 -2.33 -10.96
CA ARG A 125 11.63 -3.54 -11.49
C ARG A 125 11.57 -4.69 -10.50
N ALA A 126 11.83 -4.42 -9.22
CA ALA A 126 11.73 -5.40 -8.15
C ALA A 126 10.29 -5.91 -8.02
N TRP A 127 9.30 -5.02 -8.06
CA TRP A 127 7.89 -5.40 -8.09
C TRP A 127 7.59 -6.32 -9.27
N SER A 128 7.90 -5.92 -10.49
CA SER A 128 7.66 -6.77 -11.68
C SER A 128 8.29 -8.16 -11.55
N TYR A 129 9.53 -8.22 -11.06
CA TYR A 129 10.26 -9.47 -10.85
C TYR A 129 9.64 -10.33 -9.75
N TRP A 130 9.38 -9.76 -8.57
CA TRP A 130 8.87 -10.48 -7.42
C TRP A 130 7.41 -10.86 -7.58
N ARG A 131 6.58 -10.07 -8.28
CA ARG A 131 5.22 -10.48 -8.67
C ARG A 131 5.24 -11.79 -9.48
N TYR A 132 6.22 -11.96 -10.37
CA TYR A 132 6.38 -13.22 -11.11
C TYR A 132 7.03 -14.33 -10.28
N SER A 133 7.85 -13.99 -9.28
CA SER A 133 8.68 -14.97 -8.56
C SER A 133 8.09 -15.43 -7.22
N LEU A 134 7.20 -14.64 -6.61
CA LEU A 134 6.50 -14.89 -5.35
C LEU A 134 5.18 -15.65 -5.57
N PRO A 135 4.44 -16.02 -4.51
CA PRO A 135 3.20 -16.80 -4.59
C PRO A 135 2.12 -16.23 -5.51
N TYR A 136 2.25 -15.02 -6.06
CA TYR A 136 1.34 -14.53 -7.07
C TYR A 136 1.39 -15.35 -8.37
N TRP A 137 2.57 -15.81 -8.82
CA TRP A 137 2.65 -16.81 -9.91
C TRP A 137 1.87 -18.08 -9.57
N TYR A 138 2.02 -18.55 -8.32
CA TYR A 138 1.29 -19.71 -7.81
C TYR A 138 -0.23 -19.46 -7.78
N ILE A 139 -0.70 -18.30 -7.31
CA ILE A 139 -2.13 -17.93 -7.29
C ILE A 139 -2.67 -17.79 -8.72
N THR A 140 -1.96 -17.13 -9.63
CA THR A 140 -2.44 -16.94 -11.01
C THR A 140 -2.44 -18.24 -11.82
N HIS A 141 -1.45 -19.13 -11.62
CA HIS A 141 -1.44 -20.44 -12.26
C HIS A 141 -2.46 -21.40 -11.64
N LYS A 142 -2.61 -21.40 -10.30
CA LYS A 142 -3.70 -22.11 -9.63
C LYS A 142 -5.07 -21.61 -10.07
N LEU A 143 -5.26 -20.30 -10.22
CA LEU A 143 -6.53 -19.73 -10.67
C LEU A 143 -6.83 -20.15 -12.10
N LYS A 144 -5.81 -20.15 -12.98
CA LYS A 144 -5.94 -20.69 -14.33
C LYS A 144 -6.32 -22.17 -14.33
N GLU A 145 -5.61 -23.00 -13.55
CA GLU A 145 -5.94 -24.42 -13.36
C GLU A 145 -7.38 -24.61 -12.84
N ILE A 146 -7.79 -23.84 -11.82
CA ILE A 146 -9.14 -23.87 -11.26
C ILE A 146 -10.19 -23.46 -12.31
N LEU A 147 -9.92 -22.42 -13.11
CA LEU A 147 -10.83 -21.96 -14.16
C LEU A 147 -10.88 -22.90 -15.37
N GLU A 148 -9.79 -23.63 -15.66
CA GLU A 148 -9.74 -24.66 -16.70
C GLU A 148 -10.44 -25.95 -16.25
N ASP A 149 -10.30 -26.35 -14.98
CA ASP A 149 -11.01 -27.49 -14.36
C ASP A 149 -12.51 -27.24 -14.22
N SER A 150 -12.93 -25.97 -14.07
CA SER A 150 -14.36 -25.59 -13.98
C SER A 150 -15.12 -25.68 -15.30
N ASN A 151 -14.43 -25.93 -16.42
CA ASN A 151 -15.00 -26.04 -17.76
C ASN A 151 -14.97 -27.49 -18.31
N SER A 152 -14.73 -28.50 -17.46
CA SER A 152 -14.84 -29.93 -17.80
C SER A 152 -16.04 -30.61 -17.17
#